data_AF-A0A955WCA2-F1
#
_entry.id   AF-A0A955WCA2-F1
#
_cell.length_a   1.000
_cell.length_b   1.000
_cell.length_c   1.000
_cell.angle_alpha   90.00
_cell.angle_beta   90.00
_cell.angle_gamma   90.00
#
_symmetry.space_group_name_H-M   'P 1'
#
loop_
_entity.id
_entity.type
_entity.pdbx_description
1 polymer ?
#
loop_
_entity_poly.entity_id
_entity_poly.type
_entity_poly.pdbx_seq_one_letter_code
_entity_poly.pdbx_strand_id
1 'polypeptide(L)'
;MHGLRCSPEIPGFTRLLDEWVVGLTRYHQEPAGVFADASLFERSFVEATTRVRAFAWGAGEVQPTQVLDQRTTFELQGYDYSVALRRLTVSSAAALATEGEACMLEAAQATVDAPEHLRVGVVLVSVRAPGVARDYRDQTRQLASTGAAWSFPSAEEGPEYGYSGEGYLGGILLARRLLPT
;
A
#
# COMPACT_ATOMS: atom_id res chain seq x y z
N MET A 1 15.11 0.34 5.37
CA MET A 1 14.55 1.74 5.33
C MET A 1 13.03 1.69 5.19
N HIS A 2 12.33 2.12 6.24
CA HIS A 2 10.87 2.23 6.26
C HIS A 2 10.43 3.68 6.41
N GLY A 3 9.19 3.97 6.04
CA GLY A 3 8.55 5.22 6.42
C GLY A 3 7.13 5.32 5.91
N LEU A 4 6.43 6.30 6.46
CA LEU A 4 5.04 6.59 6.14
C LEU A 4 4.80 8.10 6.14
N ARG A 5 3.78 8.52 5.42
CA ARG A 5 3.25 9.88 5.35
C ARG A 5 1.73 9.78 5.22
N CYS A 6 0.99 10.51 6.03
CA CYS A 6 -0.47 10.58 5.91
C CYS A 6 -0.96 12.02 5.95
N SER A 7 -2.04 12.27 5.23
CA SER A 7 -2.85 13.48 5.29
C SER A 7 -4.03 13.23 6.27
N PRO A 8 -4.49 14.26 7.00
CA PRO A 8 -5.73 14.19 7.76
C PRO A 8 -6.97 13.90 6.87
N GLU A 9 -6.84 13.99 5.55
CA GLU A 9 -7.91 13.70 4.59
C GLU A 9 -8.34 12.23 4.55
N ILE A 10 -7.58 11.27 5.09
CA ILE A 10 -7.99 9.86 5.17
C ILE A 10 -7.91 9.37 6.62
N PRO A 11 -8.98 9.52 7.42
CA PRO A 11 -9.01 9.09 8.82
C PRO A 11 -8.66 7.60 9.00
N GLY A 12 -7.84 7.27 10.00
CA GLY A 12 -7.47 5.87 10.29
C GLY A 12 -6.53 5.19 9.28
N PHE A 13 -6.28 5.77 8.11
CA PHE A 13 -5.36 5.20 7.12
C PHE A 13 -3.90 5.19 7.58
N THR A 14 -3.50 6.11 8.45
CA THR A 14 -2.16 6.08 9.07
C THR A 14 -1.87 4.75 9.75
N ARG A 15 -2.85 4.20 10.47
CA ARG A 15 -2.70 2.92 11.15
C ARG A 15 -2.62 1.76 10.15
N LEU A 16 -3.38 1.82 9.06
CA LEU A 16 -3.30 0.85 7.97
C LEU A 16 -1.93 0.85 7.30
N LEU A 17 -1.39 2.03 6.99
CA LEU A 17 -0.08 2.19 6.38
C LEU A 17 1.05 1.65 7.27
N ASP A 18 0.97 1.92 8.58
CA ASP A 18 1.89 1.38 9.58
C ASP A 18 1.81 -0.15 9.68
N GLU A 19 0.60 -0.69 9.79
CA GLU A 19 0.38 -2.15 9.87
C GLU A 19 0.76 -2.90 8.60
N TRP A 20 0.70 -2.25 7.44
CA TRP A 20 1.25 -2.81 6.21
C TRP A 20 2.77 -2.94 6.32
N VAL A 21 3.50 -1.87 6.66
CA VAL A 21 4.96 -1.89 6.79
C VAL A 21 5.42 -2.93 7.80
N VAL A 22 4.86 -2.92 9.02
CA VAL A 22 5.24 -3.85 10.10
C VAL A 22 4.90 -5.29 9.73
N GLY A 23 3.77 -5.50 9.04
CA GLY A 23 3.30 -6.81 8.61
C GLY A 23 4.22 -7.51 7.60
N LEU A 24 5.06 -6.77 6.87
CA LEU A 24 5.94 -7.35 5.85
C LEU A 24 6.95 -8.37 6.41
N THR A 25 7.33 -8.21 7.68
CA THR A 25 8.24 -9.14 8.39
C THR A 25 7.73 -10.58 8.43
N ARG A 26 6.41 -10.78 8.29
CA ARG A 26 5.78 -12.11 8.23
C ARG A 26 6.09 -12.86 6.95
N TYR A 27 6.47 -12.14 5.88
CA TYR A 27 6.77 -12.71 4.57
C TYR A 27 8.27 -12.96 4.35
N HIS A 28 9.10 -12.93 5.41
CA HIS A 28 10.54 -13.16 5.26
C HIS A 28 10.90 -14.54 4.67
N GLN A 29 10.01 -15.53 4.80
CA GLN A 29 10.20 -16.89 4.29
C GLN A 29 9.62 -17.10 2.89
N GLU A 30 8.93 -16.10 2.33
CA GLU A 30 8.26 -16.24 1.04
C GLU A 30 9.31 -16.28 -0.08
N PRO A 31 9.46 -17.40 -0.82
CA PRO A 31 10.58 -17.59 -1.74
C PRO A 31 10.66 -16.54 -2.85
N ALA A 32 9.50 -16.08 -3.32
CA ALA A 32 9.43 -15.04 -4.35
C ALA A 32 9.63 -13.64 -3.79
N GLY A 33 9.36 -13.40 -2.50
CA GLY A 33 9.23 -12.08 -1.91
C GLY A 33 7.92 -11.36 -2.29
N VAL A 34 7.40 -10.57 -1.36
CA VAL A 34 6.13 -9.83 -1.46
C VAL A 34 6.10 -8.82 -2.59
N PHE A 35 7.22 -8.20 -2.97
CA PHE A 35 7.22 -7.17 -4.02
C PHE A 35 7.37 -7.76 -5.43
N ALA A 36 7.90 -8.98 -5.56
CA ALA A 36 7.97 -9.68 -6.83
C ALA A 36 6.66 -10.41 -7.17
N ASP A 37 5.97 -10.96 -6.16
CA ASP A 37 4.68 -11.63 -6.33
C ASP A 37 3.52 -10.64 -6.17
N ALA A 38 2.86 -10.33 -7.29
CA ALA A 38 1.75 -9.38 -7.34
C ALA A 38 0.54 -9.80 -6.50
N SER A 39 0.28 -11.11 -6.38
CA SER A 39 -0.81 -11.65 -5.57
C SER A 39 -0.49 -11.58 -4.08
N LEU A 40 0.77 -11.83 -3.72
CA LEU A 40 1.24 -11.70 -2.35
C LEU A 40 1.29 -10.24 -1.89
N PHE A 41 1.66 -9.31 -2.78
CA PHE A 41 1.61 -7.88 -2.47
C PHE A 41 0.17 -7.44 -2.15
N GLU A 42 -0.79 -7.82 -2.98
CA GLU A 42 -2.21 -7.53 -2.71
C GLU A 42 -2.67 -8.16 -1.39
N ARG A 43 -2.31 -9.42 -1.15
CA ARG A 43 -2.62 -10.10 0.12
C ARG A 43 -2.05 -9.36 1.32
N SER A 44 -0.82 -8.83 1.23
CA SER A 44 -0.19 -8.08 2.32
C SER A 44 -1.00 -6.85 2.72
N PHE A 45 -1.61 -6.16 1.75
CA PHE A 45 -2.50 -5.04 2.00
C PHE A 45 -3.81 -5.50 2.66
N VAL A 46 -4.42 -6.56 2.14
CA VAL A 46 -5.66 -7.14 2.69
C VAL A 46 -5.50 -7.59 4.13
N GLU A 47 -4.37 -8.25 4.45
CA GLU A 47 -4.07 -8.67 5.81
C GLU A 47 -3.84 -7.48 6.75
N ALA A 48 -3.16 -6.42 6.29
CA ALA A 48 -3.00 -5.20 7.08
C ALA A 48 -4.36 -4.57 7.41
N THR A 49 -5.25 -4.46 6.42
CA THR A 49 -6.63 -3.98 6.64
C THR A 49 -7.38 -4.84 7.65
N THR A 50 -7.29 -6.16 7.51
CA THR A 50 -7.95 -7.10 8.42
C THR A 50 -7.43 -6.95 9.86
N ARG A 51 -6.12 -6.76 10.05
CA ARG A 51 -5.51 -6.55 11.37
C ARG A 51 -5.96 -5.25 12.02
N VAL A 52 -5.98 -4.14 11.28
CA VAL A 52 -6.45 -2.86 11.83
C VAL A 52 -7.90 -2.96 12.28
N ARG A 53 -8.75 -3.61 11.47
CA ARG A 53 -10.15 -3.84 11.82
C ARG A 53 -10.29 -4.74 13.04
N ALA A 54 -9.55 -5.85 13.10
CA ALA A 54 -9.55 -6.75 14.24
C ALA A 54 -9.09 -6.07 15.54
N PHE A 55 -8.18 -5.10 15.45
CA PHE A 55 -7.78 -4.28 16.60
C PHE A 55 -8.91 -3.36 17.08
N ALA A 56 -9.71 -2.80 16.17
CA ALA A 56 -10.81 -1.89 16.51
C ALA A 56 -12.05 -2.61 17.06
N TRP A 57 -12.38 -3.81 16.56
CA TRP A 57 -13.63 -4.53 16.88
C TRP A 57 -13.42 -5.86 17.64
N GLY A 58 -12.19 -6.35 17.75
CA GLY A 58 -11.88 -7.68 18.27
C GLY A 58 -11.81 -8.75 17.18
N ALA A 59 -10.85 -9.66 17.30
CA ALA A 59 -10.49 -10.60 16.23
C ALA A 59 -11.58 -11.62 15.85
N GLY A 60 -12.53 -11.90 16.75
CA GLY A 60 -13.64 -12.84 16.48
C GLY A 60 -14.81 -12.23 15.71
N GLU A 61 -14.86 -10.89 15.59
CA GLU A 61 -15.99 -10.16 15.02
C GLU A 61 -15.73 -9.72 13.56
N VAL A 62 -14.48 -9.82 13.10
CA VAL A 62 -14.05 -9.27 11.82
C VAL A 62 -13.85 -10.39 10.80
N GLN A 63 -14.69 -10.37 9.76
CA GLN A 63 -14.44 -11.17 8.56
C GLN A 63 -13.23 -10.61 7.80
N PRO A 64 -12.38 -11.49 7.22
CA PRO A 64 -11.27 -11.06 6.37
C PRO A 64 -11.73 -10.12 5.26
N THR A 65 -10.96 -9.05 5.04
CA THR A 65 -11.21 -8.16 3.91
C THR A 65 -11.05 -8.93 2.59
N GLN A 66 -11.92 -8.69 1.62
CA GLN A 66 -11.89 -9.39 0.33
C GLN A 66 -11.76 -8.40 -0.82
N VAL A 67 -10.85 -8.68 -1.75
CA VAL A 67 -10.70 -7.91 -2.99
C VAL A 67 -11.40 -8.68 -4.11
N LEU A 68 -12.38 -8.04 -4.74
CA LEU A 68 -13.09 -8.53 -5.92
C LEU A 68 -12.86 -7.55 -7.07
N ASP A 69 -12.34 -8.04 -8.20
CA ASP A 69 -12.04 -7.22 -9.37
C ASP A 69 -11.25 -5.95 -9.02
N GLN A 70 -10.19 -6.11 -8.21
CA GLN A 70 -9.32 -5.05 -7.70
C GLN A 70 -10.06 -3.99 -6.86
N ARG A 71 -11.24 -4.32 -6.31
CA ARG A 71 -12.03 -3.42 -5.49
C ARG A 71 -12.35 -4.09 -4.16
N THR A 72 -12.43 -3.29 -3.11
CA THR A 72 -12.83 -3.76 -1.77
C THR A 72 -13.54 -2.64 -1.05
N THR A 73 -14.44 -3.01 -0.15
CA THR A 73 -15.01 -2.10 0.84
C THR A 73 -14.61 -2.55 2.23
N PHE A 74 -14.42 -1.61 3.13
CA PHE A 74 -14.16 -1.91 4.53
C PHE A 74 -14.40 -0.68 5.40
N GLU A 75 -14.64 -0.89 6.68
CA GLU A 75 -14.69 0.16 7.68
C GLU A 75 -13.33 0.29 8.37
N LEU A 76 -12.90 1.52 8.68
CA LEU A 76 -11.79 1.82 9.58
C LEU A 76 -12.12 3.00 10.50
N GLN A 77 -12.06 2.77 11.81
CA GLN A 77 -12.20 3.80 12.85
C GLN A 77 -13.48 4.65 12.74
N GLY A 78 -14.61 4.02 12.40
CA GLY A 78 -15.92 4.63 12.24
C GLY A 78 -16.19 5.22 10.86
N TYR A 79 -15.33 4.96 9.87
CA TYR A 79 -15.50 5.44 8.49
C TYR A 79 -15.55 4.30 7.50
N ASP A 80 -16.54 4.32 6.62
CA ASP A 80 -16.66 3.37 5.52
C ASP A 80 -15.83 3.81 4.32
N TYR A 81 -15.12 2.86 3.73
CA TYR A 81 -14.23 3.06 2.59
C TYR A 81 -14.67 2.25 1.39
N SER A 82 -14.65 2.89 0.23
CA SER A 82 -14.64 2.23 -1.09
C SER A 82 -13.25 2.36 -1.68
N VAL A 83 -12.56 1.23 -1.82
CA VAL A 83 -11.18 1.17 -2.28
C VAL A 83 -11.08 0.45 -3.61
N ALA A 84 -10.31 1.04 -4.52
CA ALA A 84 -9.86 0.38 -5.73
C ALA A 84 -8.34 0.30 -5.68
N LEU A 85 -7.83 -0.90 -5.94
CA LEU A 85 -6.42 -1.22 -5.94
C LEU A 85 -5.92 -1.18 -7.37
N ARG A 86 -4.69 -0.70 -7.54
CA ARG A 86 -3.91 -0.88 -8.76
C ARG A 86 -2.51 -1.32 -8.39
N ARG A 87 -1.84 -1.91 -9.36
CA ARG A 87 -0.44 -2.33 -9.23
C ARG A 87 0.38 -1.54 -10.23
N LEU A 88 1.58 -1.17 -9.81
CA LEU A 88 2.54 -0.47 -10.65
C LEU A 88 3.91 -1.09 -10.42
N THR A 89 4.72 -1.23 -11.46
CA THR A 89 6.13 -1.61 -11.33
C THR A 89 6.97 -0.54 -11.96
N VAL A 90 7.93 0.00 -11.20
CA VAL A 90 8.82 1.07 -11.67
C VAL A 90 10.28 0.66 -11.53
N SER A 91 11.11 1.15 -12.44
CA SER A 91 12.56 0.94 -12.43
C SER A 91 13.36 2.25 -12.29
N SER A 92 12.69 3.38 -12.07
CA SER A 92 13.34 4.66 -11.76
C SER A 92 12.45 5.57 -10.91
N ALA A 93 13.06 6.50 -10.16
CA ALA A 93 12.32 7.51 -9.41
C ALA A 93 11.54 8.46 -10.34
N ALA A 94 12.06 8.75 -11.54
CA ALA A 94 11.35 9.54 -12.54
C ALA A 94 10.06 8.83 -13.01
N ALA A 95 10.12 7.52 -13.26
CA ALA A 95 8.94 6.71 -13.58
C ALA A 95 7.91 6.75 -12.43
N LEU A 96 8.37 6.63 -11.18
CA LEU A 96 7.49 6.78 -10.01
C LEU A 96 6.79 8.15 -9.97
N ALA A 97 7.49 9.23 -10.31
CA ALA A 97 6.94 10.58 -10.35
C ALA A 97 5.78 10.69 -11.36
N THR A 98 5.97 10.16 -12.56
CA THR A 98 5.00 10.30 -13.65
C THR A 98 3.88 9.26 -13.57
N GLU A 99 4.23 7.99 -13.45
CA GLU A 99 3.28 6.88 -13.51
C GLU A 99 2.53 6.70 -12.19
N GLY A 100 3.16 7.03 -11.06
CA GLY A 100 2.55 6.93 -9.74
C GLY A 100 1.34 7.84 -9.57
N GLU A 101 1.43 9.10 -10.03
CA GLU A 101 0.33 10.06 -9.94
C GLU A 101 -0.86 9.68 -10.82
N ALA A 102 -0.58 9.34 -12.08
CA ALA A 102 -1.61 8.89 -13.02
C ALA A 102 -2.33 7.65 -12.48
N CYS A 103 -1.58 6.65 -12.01
CA CYS A 103 -2.12 5.40 -11.49
C CYS A 103 -2.99 5.62 -10.23
N MET A 104 -2.58 6.53 -9.33
CA MET A 104 -3.38 6.89 -8.15
C MET A 104 -4.73 7.52 -8.52
N LEU A 105 -4.73 8.44 -9.50
CA LEU A 105 -5.96 9.09 -9.96
C LEU A 105 -6.89 8.07 -10.63
N GLU A 106 -6.36 7.23 -11.52
CA GLU A 106 -7.12 6.18 -12.18
C GLU A 106 -7.69 5.15 -11.18
N ALA A 107 -6.91 4.77 -10.17
CA ALA A 107 -7.39 3.91 -9.10
C ALA A 107 -8.54 4.58 -8.34
N ALA A 108 -8.36 5.83 -7.93
CA ALA A 108 -9.37 6.53 -7.13
C ALA A 108 -10.69 6.73 -7.90
N GLN A 109 -10.63 6.96 -9.22
CA GLN A 109 -11.80 7.03 -10.09
C GLN A 109 -12.52 5.69 -10.29
N ALA A 110 -11.78 4.57 -10.23
CA ALA A 110 -12.33 3.21 -10.39
C ALA A 110 -13.01 2.65 -9.12
N THR A 111 -13.01 3.39 -8.02
CA THR A 111 -13.72 3.02 -6.79
C THR A 111 -15.22 2.86 -7.04
N VAL A 112 -15.85 1.95 -6.29
CA VAL A 112 -17.31 1.80 -6.30
C VAL A 112 -17.95 3.08 -5.78
N ASP A 113 -18.92 3.59 -6.52
CA ASP A 113 -19.74 4.70 -6.06
C ASP A 113 -20.74 4.19 -5.02
N ALA A 114 -20.42 4.43 -3.75
CA ALA A 114 -21.24 4.05 -2.61
C ALA A 114 -21.51 5.33 -1.80
N PRO A 115 -22.79 5.64 -1.50
CA PRO A 115 -23.13 6.79 -0.67
C PRO A 115 -22.36 6.75 0.65
N GLU A 116 -21.90 7.91 1.11
CA GLU A 116 -21.22 8.09 2.41
C GLU A 116 -19.83 7.46 2.54
N HIS A 117 -19.45 6.54 1.64
CA HIS A 117 -18.11 5.95 1.62
C HIS A 117 -17.04 6.95 1.20
N LEU A 118 -15.93 6.93 1.91
CA LEU A 118 -14.70 7.59 1.50
C LEU A 118 -14.06 6.82 0.34
N ARG A 119 -13.99 7.46 -0.83
CA ARG A 119 -13.44 6.88 -2.06
C ARG A 119 -11.92 7.05 -2.10
N VAL A 120 -11.19 5.94 -2.06
CA VAL A 120 -9.72 5.94 -2.02
C VAL A 120 -9.14 5.00 -3.08
N GLY A 121 -8.30 5.54 -3.95
CA GLY A 121 -7.43 4.75 -4.82
C GLY A 121 -6.18 4.33 -4.07
N VAL A 122 -5.83 3.04 -4.13
CA VAL A 122 -4.59 2.49 -3.58
C VAL A 122 -3.73 1.97 -4.72
N VAL A 123 -2.45 2.32 -4.73
CA VAL A 123 -1.46 1.78 -5.67
C VAL A 123 -0.39 1.04 -4.91
N LEU A 124 -0.22 -0.24 -5.24
CA LEU A 124 0.87 -1.09 -4.76
C LEU A 124 2.00 -1.03 -5.80
N VAL A 125 3.06 -0.31 -5.47
CA VAL A 125 4.20 -0.08 -6.35
C VAL A 125 5.34 -1.01 -5.99
N SER A 126 5.72 -1.89 -6.90
CA SER A 126 6.95 -2.68 -6.80
C SER A 126 8.12 -1.92 -7.44
N VAL A 127 9.25 -1.83 -6.75
CA VAL A 127 10.42 -1.08 -7.22
C VAL A 127 11.52 -2.06 -7.65
N ARG A 128 11.93 -2.01 -8.92
CA ARG A 128 12.99 -2.86 -9.48
C ARG A 128 14.39 -2.26 -9.30
N ALA A 129 15.37 -3.15 -9.21
CA ALA A 129 16.79 -2.81 -9.30
C ALA A 129 17.23 -2.62 -10.78
N PRO A 130 18.33 -1.88 -11.06
CA PRO A 130 19.17 -1.15 -10.12
C PRO A 130 18.59 0.23 -9.78
N GLY A 131 18.83 0.70 -8.54
CA GLY A 131 18.36 2.00 -8.09
C GLY A 131 18.70 2.25 -6.62
N VAL A 132 18.57 3.50 -6.18
CA VAL A 132 18.89 3.91 -4.81
C VAL A 132 17.57 4.12 -4.05
N ALA A 133 17.33 3.35 -2.99
CA ALA A 133 16.11 3.43 -2.18
C ALA A 133 15.78 4.86 -1.71
N ARG A 134 16.82 5.67 -1.44
CA ARG A 134 16.69 7.08 -1.06
C ARG A 134 15.93 7.91 -2.11
N ASP A 135 16.20 7.70 -3.39
CA ASP A 135 15.62 8.48 -4.48
C ASP A 135 14.12 8.20 -4.60
N TYR A 136 13.73 6.92 -4.49
CA TYR A 136 12.32 6.52 -4.48
C TYR A 136 11.58 7.03 -3.24
N ARG A 137 12.21 7.01 -2.06
CA ARG A 137 11.65 7.61 -0.84
C ARG A 137 11.40 9.11 -1.06
N ASP A 138 12.41 9.83 -1.54
CA ASP A 138 12.32 11.28 -1.70
C ASP A 138 11.28 11.65 -2.75
N GLN A 139 11.18 10.88 -3.85
CA GLN A 139 10.10 11.04 -4.81
C GLN A 139 8.73 10.75 -4.21
N THR A 140 8.58 9.65 -3.45
CA THR A 140 7.31 9.28 -2.80
C THR A 140 6.77 10.40 -1.91
N ARG A 141 7.66 11.14 -1.23
CA ARG A 141 7.30 12.29 -0.39
C ARG A 141 6.80 13.50 -1.18
N GLN A 142 7.22 13.64 -2.43
CA GLN A 142 6.86 14.75 -3.31
C GLN A 142 5.54 14.50 -4.06
N LEU A 143 5.11 13.24 -4.19
CA LEU A 143 3.85 12.90 -4.86
C LEU A 143 2.64 13.57 -4.19
N ALA A 144 1.64 13.92 -4.99
CA ALA A 144 0.35 14.40 -4.51
C ALA A 144 -0.53 13.29 -3.87
N SER A 145 0.04 12.30 -3.19
CA SER A 145 -0.73 11.29 -2.46
C SER A 145 -1.30 11.84 -1.15
N THR A 146 -2.46 11.34 -0.73
CA THR A 146 -3.07 11.64 0.57
C THR A 146 -2.58 10.67 1.65
N GLY A 147 -1.99 9.55 1.25
CA GLY A 147 -1.24 8.64 2.12
C GLY A 147 -0.13 7.95 1.35
N ALA A 148 0.97 7.63 2.01
CA ALA A 148 2.04 6.81 1.46
C ALA A 148 2.74 6.02 2.56
N ALA A 149 3.16 4.79 2.24
CA ALA A 149 4.11 4.01 3.01
C ALA A 149 5.15 3.40 2.08
N TRP A 150 6.37 3.20 2.56
CA TRP A 150 7.43 2.57 1.77
C TRP A 150 8.28 1.65 2.65
N SER A 151 8.78 0.61 2.02
CA SER A 151 9.66 -0.37 2.64
C SER A 151 10.73 -0.80 1.63
N PHE A 152 11.97 -0.45 1.92
CA PHE A 152 13.15 -0.90 1.18
C PHE A 152 14.05 -1.63 2.17
N PRO A 153 14.27 -2.95 2.07
CA PRO A 153 15.18 -3.66 2.95
C PRO A 153 16.58 -3.02 2.91
N SER A 154 17.27 -2.96 4.04
CA SER A 154 18.67 -2.54 4.05
C SER A 154 19.59 -3.73 3.70
N ALA A 155 20.76 -3.43 3.15
CA ALA A 155 21.77 -4.47 2.88
C ALA A 155 22.35 -5.08 4.17
N GLU A 156 22.20 -4.40 5.31
CA GLU A 156 22.71 -4.81 6.63
C GLU A 156 21.74 -5.71 7.40
N GLU A 157 20.47 -5.77 6.98
CA GLU A 157 19.39 -6.52 7.64
C GLU A 157 19.54 -8.06 7.53
N GLY A 158 20.50 -8.55 6.73
CA GLY A 158 20.75 -9.98 6.58
C GLY A 158 19.62 -10.75 5.86
N PRO A 159 19.74 -12.09 5.74
CA PRO A 159 18.78 -12.92 5.00
C PRO A 159 17.37 -12.96 5.61
N GLU A 160 17.18 -12.46 6.84
CA GLU A 160 15.89 -12.41 7.54
C GLU A 160 14.91 -11.37 6.96
N TYR A 161 15.35 -10.53 6.03
CA TYR A 161 14.50 -9.51 5.37
C TYR A 161 14.26 -9.83 3.88
N GLY A 162 14.18 -11.13 3.55
CA GLY A 162 13.99 -11.68 2.21
C GLY A 162 12.67 -11.37 1.50
N TYR A 163 11.80 -10.54 2.08
CA TYR A 163 10.50 -10.24 1.47
C TYR A 163 10.57 -9.38 0.21
N SER A 164 11.73 -8.82 -0.20
CA SER A 164 11.77 -8.06 -1.45
C SER A 164 11.60 -8.92 -2.70
N GLY A 165 12.23 -10.10 -2.70
CA GLY A 165 12.37 -10.92 -3.89
C GLY A 165 13.57 -10.52 -4.76
N GLU A 166 14.02 -11.45 -5.60
CA GLU A 166 15.15 -11.24 -6.51
C GLU A 166 14.84 -10.14 -7.54
N GLY A 167 15.77 -9.19 -7.72
CA GLY A 167 15.62 -8.10 -8.69
C GLY A 167 14.75 -6.92 -8.23
N TYR A 168 14.25 -6.95 -6.99
CA TYR A 168 13.43 -5.88 -6.41
C TYR A 168 14.16 -5.20 -5.25
N LEU A 169 14.02 -3.87 -5.19
CA LEU A 169 14.60 -3.03 -4.13
C LEU A 169 13.64 -2.82 -2.95
N GLY A 170 12.34 -2.97 -3.18
CA GLY A 170 11.34 -2.60 -2.19
C GLY A 170 9.94 -2.42 -2.78
N GLY A 171 9.05 -1.91 -1.94
CA GLY A 171 7.69 -1.61 -2.31
C GLY A 171 7.19 -0.31 -1.67
N ILE A 172 6.23 0.31 -2.33
CA ILE A 172 5.57 1.54 -1.89
C ILE A 172 4.06 1.31 -1.99
N LEU A 173 3.33 1.68 -0.95
CA LEU A 173 1.88 1.76 -0.95
C LEU A 173 1.53 3.25 -1.04
N LEU A 174 0.82 3.63 -2.10
CA LEU A 174 0.30 4.99 -2.28
C LEU A 174 -1.22 4.99 -2.12
N ALA A 175 -1.76 6.02 -1.49
CA ALA A 175 -3.19 6.23 -1.33
C ALA A 175 -3.59 7.63 -1.78
N ARG A 176 -4.69 7.73 -2.54
CA ARG A 176 -5.27 9.00 -3.00
C ARG A 176 -6.78 8.99 -2.77
N ARG A 177 -7.27 9.93 -1.97
CA ARG A 177 -8.71 10.18 -1.82
C ARG A 177 -9.22 11.10 -2.93
N LEU A 178 -10.43 10.83 -3.42
CA LEU A 178 -11.21 11.82 -4.17
C LEU A 178 -12.09 12.61 -3.21
N LEU A 179 -12.07 13.93 -3.33
CA LEU A 179 -13.04 14.78 -2.64
C LEU A 179 -14.39 14.68 -3.37
N PRO A 180 -15.52 14.73 -2.65
CA PRO A 180 -16.82 14.87 -3.28
C PRO A 180 -16.83 16.12 -4.18
N THR A 181 -17.33 15.98 -5.40
CA THR A 181 -17.61 17.11 -6.30
C THR A 181 -18.83 17.88 -5.86
#